data_AF-A0AAF0DZ86-F1
#
_entry.id   AF-A0AAF0DZ86-F1
#
_cell.length_a   1.000
_cell.length_b   1.000
_cell.length_c   1.000
_cell.angle_alpha   90.00
_cell.angle_beta   90.00
_cell.angle_gamma   90.00
#
_symmetry.space_group_name_H-M   'P 1'
#
loop_
_entity.id
_entity.type
_entity.pdbx_description
1 polymer ?
#
loop_
_entity_poly.entity_id
_entity_poly.type
_entity_poly.pdbx_seq_one_letter_code
_entity_poly.pdbx_strand_id
1 'polypeptide(L)'
;MVPDGVLHPKFAQKKLGRGMWVCNDQRVVQRLHDRQMHRVVAPDASLSPHLRPMLTYQFQQRLVQEAELLLERVRHRRIAAETKHEAALAVRLLDTTEGGQARRALPGAGFEYALPHLMPDAALREALWQVLASTARRGPRLCTPVDAGYAVAQHAATAPLCVALWRASSWMDSRNE
;
A
#
# COMPACT_ATOMS: atom_id res chain seq x y z
N MET A 1 -14.90 -15.11 -5.19
CA MET A 1 -14.97 -14.66 -3.79
C MET A 1 -13.94 -13.56 -3.60
N VAL A 2 -14.39 -12.34 -3.34
CA VAL A 2 -13.52 -11.31 -2.78
C VAL A 2 -13.36 -11.65 -1.29
N PRO A 3 -12.18 -11.56 -0.68
CA PRO A 3 -12.08 -11.69 0.78
C PRO A 3 -13.04 -10.70 1.46
N ASP A 4 -13.61 -11.10 2.58
CA ASP A 4 -14.50 -10.24 3.36
C ASP A 4 -13.80 -8.91 3.71
N GLY A 5 -14.51 -7.80 3.55
CA GLY A 5 -14.02 -6.46 3.90
C GLY A 5 -13.19 -5.73 2.85
N VAL A 6 -12.97 -6.29 1.66
CA VAL A 6 -12.21 -5.59 0.60
C VAL A 6 -13.11 -4.59 -0.16
N LEU A 7 -12.90 -3.30 0.10
CA LEU A 7 -13.42 -2.20 -0.72
C LEU A 7 -12.66 -2.14 -2.07
N HIS A 8 -12.99 -3.04 -3.00
CA HIS A 8 -12.42 -3.01 -4.34
C HIS A 8 -13.37 -2.29 -5.33
N PRO A 9 -12.92 -1.25 -6.06
CA PRO A 9 -13.79 -0.45 -6.93
C PRO A 9 -14.58 -1.26 -7.97
N LYS A 10 -14.01 -2.37 -8.49
CA LYS A 10 -14.68 -3.29 -9.42
C LYS A 10 -15.92 -3.99 -8.84
N PHE A 11 -15.96 -4.19 -7.52
CA PHE A 11 -17.02 -4.95 -6.83
C PHE A 11 -17.88 -4.06 -5.92
N ALA A 12 -17.57 -2.78 -5.80
CA ALA A 12 -18.43 -1.82 -5.13
C ALA A 12 -19.69 -1.58 -5.95
N GLN A 13 -20.85 -1.50 -5.30
CA GLN A 13 -22.08 -1.05 -5.97
C GLN A 13 -21.83 0.31 -6.65
N LYS A 14 -22.25 0.44 -7.90
CA LYS A 14 -22.19 1.71 -8.62
C LYS A 14 -23.03 2.72 -7.85
N LYS A 15 -22.38 3.69 -7.21
CA LYS A 15 -23.07 4.77 -6.53
C LYS A 15 -23.69 5.69 -7.58
N LEU A 16 -25.00 5.91 -7.48
CA LEU A 16 -25.71 6.91 -8.28
C LEU A 16 -25.35 8.30 -7.74
N GLY A 17 -25.02 9.23 -8.64
CA GLY A 17 -24.69 10.61 -8.28
C GLY A 17 -23.51 11.18 -9.07
N ARG A 18 -23.19 12.45 -8.79
CA ARG A 18 -22.00 13.12 -9.32
C ARG A 18 -20.80 12.81 -8.43
N GLY A 19 -19.70 12.35 -9.03
CA GLY A 19 -18.46 12.07 -8.34
C GLY A 19 -17.35 13.02 -8.78
N MET A 20 -16.35 13.17 -7.93
CA MET A 20 -15.11 13.88 -8.24
C MET A 20 -13.94 12.95 -7.96
N TRP A 21 -12.96 12.97 -8.87
CA TRP A 21 -11.70 12.28 -8.69
C TRP A 21 -10.66 13.26 -8.15
N VAL A 22 -9.88 12.81 -7.19
CA VAL A 22 -8.85 13.62 -6.53
C VAL A 22 -7.52 12.88 -6.62
N CYS A 23 -6.45 13.62 -6.86
CA CYS A 23 -5.10 13.06 -6.87
C CYS A 23 -4.77 12.44 -5.50
N ASN A 24 -3.96 11.37 -5.51
CA ASN A 24 -3.45 10.71 -4.31
C ASN A 24 -2.35 11.56 -3.64
N ASP A 25 -2.73 12.72 -3.09
CA ASP A 25 -1.83 13.70 -2.47
C ASP A 25 -2.57 14.38 -1.30
N GLN A 26 -1.94 14.38 -0.12
CA GLN A 26 -2.52 14.93 1.11
C GLN A 26 -2.79 16.43 1.00
N ARG A 27 -1.95 17.18 0.29
CA ARG A 27 -2.10 18.63 0.07
C ARG A 27 -3.32 18.93 -0.79
N VAL A 28 -3.60 18.09 -1.79
CA VAL A 28 -4.79 18.23 -2.63
C VAL A 28 -6.06 17.97 -1.80
N VAL A 29 -6.07 16.92 -0.97
CA VAL A 29 -7.21 16.64 -0.09
C VAL A 29 -7.40 17.75 0.96
N GLN A 30 -6.30 18.29 1.50
CA GLN A 30 -6.36 19.41 2.43
C GLN A 30 -6.97 20.66 1.76
N ARG A 31 -6.50 21.03 0.56
CA ARG A 31 -7.06 22.15 -0.21
C ARG A 31 -8.53 21.94 -0.56
N LEU A 32 -8.92 20.71 -0.91
CA LEU A 32 -10.31 20.35 -1.19
C LEU A 32 -11.20 20.67 0.03
N HIS A 33 -10.74 20.28 1.23
CA HIS A 33 -11.42 20.53 2.48
C HIS A 33 -11.49 22.04 2.81
N ASP A 34 -10.34 22.72 2.82
CA ASP A 34 -10.26 24.12 3.28
C ASP A 34 -10.99 25.09 2.36
N ARG A 35 -10.96 24.83 1.06
CA ARG A 35 -11.61 25.67 0.05
C ARG A 35 -13.00 25.19 -0.34
N GLN A 36 -13.49 24.12 0.27
CA GLN A 36 -14.82 23.53 -0.01
C GLN A 36 -15.04 23.28 -1.51
N MET A 37 -13.99 22.88 -2.25
CA MET A 37 -14.04 22.77 -3.71
C MET A 37 -15.03 21.70 -4.20
N HIS A 38 -15.41 20.77 -3.34
CA HIS A 38 -16.41 19.75 -3.62
C HIS A 38 -17.82 20.31 -3.81
N ARG A 39 -18.13 21.50 -3.26
CA ARG A 39 -19.45 22.12 -3.36
C ARG A 39 -19.85 22.49 -4.79
N VAL A 40 -18.88 22.62 -5.71
CA VAL A 40 -19.16 22.83 -7.14
C VAL A 40 -19.91 21.63 -7.73
N VAL A 41 -19.62 20.42 -7.25
CA VAL A 41 -20.22 19.17 -7.75
C VAL A 41 -21.37 18.70 -6.85
N ALA A 42 -21.26 18.94 -5.54
CA ALA A 42 -22.22 18.55 -4.52
C ALA A 42 -22.35 19.65 -3.44
N PRO A 43 -23.23 20.66 -3.64
CA PRO A 43 -23.32 21.85 -2.78
C PRO A 43 -23.64 21.54 -1.31
N ASP A 44 -24.50 20.55 -1.09
CA ASP A 44 -24.98 20.17 0.25
C ASP A 44 -24.09 19.13 0.94
N ALA A 45 -23.04 18.65 0.26
CA ALA A 45 -22.15 17.65 0.84
C ALA A 45 -21.18 18.29 1.85
N SER A 46 -20.97 17.60 2.97
CA SER A 46 -19.92 17.90 3.94
C SER A 46 -18.79 16.88 3.83
N LEU A 47 -17.54 17.36 3.91
CA LEU A 47 -16.39 16.48 4.04
C LEU A 47 -16.14 16.22 5.53
N SER A 48 -15.87 14.97 5.87
CA SER A 48 -15.52 14.61 7.25
C SER A 48 -14.20 15.28 7.65
N PRO A 49 -14.11 15.88 8.85
CA PRO A 49 -12.84 16.42 9.37
C PRO A 49 -11.78 15.32 9.57
N HIS A 50 -12.21 14.06 9.64
CA HIS A 50 -11.34 12.89 9.78
C HIS A 50 -10.98 12.22 8.45
N LEU A 51 -11.30 12.84 7.30
CA LEU A 51 -11.04 12.25 5.99
C LEU A 51 -9.58 11.86 5.79
N ARG A 52 -8.63 12.76 6.13
CA ARG A 52 -7.19 12.49 5.96
C ARG A 52 -6.72 11.33 6.87
N PRO A 53 -6.95 11.34 8.20
CA PRO A 53 -6.65 10.18 9.04
C PRO A 53 -7.28 8.88 8.55
N MET A 54 -8.53 8.92 8.08
CA MET A 54 -9.24 7.75 7.56
C MET A 54 -8.57 7.20 6.29
N LEU A 55 -8.18 8.06 5.34
CA LEU A 55 -7.44 7.65 4.14
C LEU A 55 -6.08 7.07 4.50
N THR A 56 -5.33 7.72 5.41
CA THR A 56 -4.06 7.20 5.92
C THR A 56 -4.22 5.80 6.52
N TYR A 57 -5.25 5.57 7.33
CA TYR A 57 -5.55 4.27 7.90
C TYR A 57 -5.91 3.24 6.82
N GLN A 58 -6.75 3.61 5.84
CA GLN A 58 -7.13 2.74 4.73
C GLN A 58 -5.95 2.33 3.85
N PHE A 59 -4.99 3.22 3.59
CA PHE A 59 -3.75 2.86 2.88
C PHE A 59 -2.95 1.81 3.66
N GLN A 60 -2.79 1.98 4.97
CA GLN A 60 -2.08 1.02 5.82
C GLN A 60 -2.78 -0.33 5.88
N GLN A 61 -4.11 -0.33 6.06
CA GLN A 61 -4.91 -1.57 6.01
C GLN A 61 -4.77 -2.26 4.66
N ARG A 62 -4.72 -1.51 3.56
CA ARG A 62 -4.56 -2.09 2.22
C ARG A 62 -3.23 -2.80 2.04
N LEU A 63 -2.15 -2.30 2.66
CA LEU A 63 -0.85 -2.99 2.63
C LEU A 63 -0.93 -4.37 3.30
N VAL A 64 -1.53 -4.43 4.49
CA VAL A 64 -1.75 -5.70 5.21
C VAL A 64 -2.58 -6.65 4.36
N GLN A 65 -3.72 -6.18 3.82
CA GLN A 65 -4.61 -7.00 2.99
C GLN A 65 -3.92 -7.57 1.74
N GLU A 66 -3.11 -6.77 1.03
CA GLU A 66 -2.39 -7.26 -0.15
C GLU A 66 -1.29 -8.26 0.21
N ALA A 67 -0.64 -8.09 1.36
CA ALA A 67 0.31 -9.05 1.88
C ALA A 67 -0.39 -10.38 2.27
N GLU A 68 -1.57 -10.32 2.89
CA GLU A 68 -2.36 -11.50 3.24
C GLU A 68 -2.83 -12.23 1.97
N LEU A 69 -3.29 -11.50 0.97
CA LEU A 69 -3.64 -12.05 -0.34
C LEU A 69 -2.45 -12.72 -1.03
N LEU A 70 -1.25 -12.14 -0.93
CA LEU A 70 -0.03 -12.77 -1.42
C LEU A 70 0.26 -14.07 -0.67
N LEU A 71 0.18 -14.06 0.67
CA LEU A 71 0.37 -15.25 1.49
C LEU A 71 -0.63 -16.36 1.12
N GLU A 72 -1.90 -16.03 0.90
CA GLU A 72 -2.91 -16.97 0.44
C GLU A 72 -2.55 -17.55 -0.94
N ARG A 73 -2.13 -16.72 -1.90
CA ARG A 73 -1.66 -17.22 -3.21
C ARG A 73 -0.52 -18.22 -3.07
N VAL A 74 0.44 -17.94 -2.18
CA VAL A 74 1.56 -18.84 -1.86
C VAL A 74 1.04 -20.15 -1.24
N ARG A 75 0.13 -20.09 -0.25
CA ARG A 75 -0.45 -21.25 0.43
C ARG A 75 -1.17 -22.19 -0.54
N HIS A 76 -1.95 -21.65 -1.47
CA HIS A 76 -2.73 -22.43 -2.43
C HIS A 76 -1.92 -22.84 -3.67
N ARG A 77 -0.60 -22.63 -3.70
CA ARG A 77 0.28 -22.87 -4.86
C ARG A 77 -0.25 -22.28 -6.17
N ARG A 78 -1.01 -21.18 -6.08
CA ARG A 78 -1.56 -20.45 -7.25
C ARG A 78 -0.51 -19.61 -7.95
N ILE A 79 0.73 -19.73 -7.51
CA ILE A 79 1.90 -19.12 -8.11
C ILE A 79 2.52 -20.25 -8.91
N ALA A 80 2.15 -20.33 -10.19
CA ALA A 80 2.69 -21.33 -11.10
C ALA A 80 4.21 -21.31 -11.03
N ALA A 81 4.86 -22.47 -11.25
CA ALA A 81 6.32 -22.63 -11.29
C ALA A 81 6.98 -21.89 -12.49
N GLU A 82 6.34 -20.84 -12.99
CA GLU A 82 6.72 -20.05 -14.14
C GLU A 82 7.50 -18.82 -13.69
N THR A 83 8.76 -19.03 -13.33
CA THR A 83 9.82 -18.07 -13.66
C THR A 83 11.18 -18.70 -13.38
N LYS A 84 11.87 -19.07 -14.47
CA LYS A 84 13.32 -19.38 -14.48
C LYS A 84 14.17 -18.09 -14.46
N HIS A 85 13.57 -16.92 -14.26
CA HIS A 85 14.31 -15.68 -14.12
C HIS A 85 14.67 -15.47 -12.66
N GLU A 86 15.95 -15.23 -12.39
CA GLU A 86 16.39 -14.63 -11.14
C GLU A 86 15.52 -13.41 -10.89
N ALA A 87 14.64 -13.51 -9.90
CA ALA A 87 13.67 -12.48 -9.66
C ALA A 87 14.43 -11.25 -9.15
N ALA A 88 14.57 -10.24 -10.01
CA ALA A 88 15.15 -8.97 -9.64
C ALA A 88 14.41 -8.42 -8.41
N LEU A 89 15.16 -7.78 -7.51
CA LEU A 89 14.60 -7.10 -6.34
C LEU A 89 13.67 -5.97 -6.83
N ALA A 90 12.37 -6.08 -6.55
CA ALA A 90 11.44 -4.97 -6.84
C ALA A 90 11.52 -3.92 -5.74
N VAL A 91 11.39 -4.35 -4.48
CA VAL A 91 11.31 -3.43 -3.33
C VAL A 91 11.90 -4.05 -2.07
N ARG A 92 12.37 -3.20 -1.14
CA ARG A 92 12.71 -3.60 0.24
C ARG A 92 11.84 -2.85 1.23
N LEU A 93 11.32 -3.53 2.23
CA LEU A 93 10.62 -2.96 3.36
C LEU A 93 11.55 -3.07 4.55
N LEU A 94 11.85 -1.95 5.20
CA LEU A 94 12.84 -1.88 6.28
C LEU A 94 12.21 -1.25 7.52
N ASP A 95 12.61 -1.78 8.68
CA ASP A 95 12.31 -1.15 9.96
C ASP A 95 13.37 -0.10 10.28
N THR A 96 13.28 1.03 9.58
CA THR A 96 14.18 2.16 9.77
C THR A 96 13.40 3.46 9.84
N THR A 97 13.84 4.35 10.72
CA THR A 97 13.37 5.74 10.78
C THR A 97 14.35 6.71 10.10
N GLU A 98 15.42 6.19 9.50
CA GLU A 98 16.41 6.99 8.80
C GLU A 98 15.82 7.61 7.52
N GLY A 99 16.07 8.91 7.35
CA GLY A 99 15.43 9.70 6.29
C GLY A 99 14.01 10.12 6.67
N GLY A 100 13.60 11.32 6.24
CA GLY A 100 12.26 11.85 6.54
C GLY A 100 11.16 11.38 5.59
N GLN A 101 11.41 10.36 4.76
CA GLN A 101 10.53 9.91 3.70
C GLN A 101 10.19 8.43 3.87
N ALA A 102 8.95 8.08 3.49
CA ALA A 102 8.47 6.71 3.49
C ALA A 102 9.05 5.88 2.35
N ARG A 103 9.48 6.50 1.25
CA ARG A 103 10.09 5.80 0.09
C ARG A 103 11.40 6.45 -0.34
N ARG A 104 12.40 5.61 -0.63
CA ARG A 104 13.69 5.97 -1.23
C ARG A 104 13.94 5.17 -2.50
N ALA A 105 14.45 5.80 -3.55
CA ALA A 105 14.88 5.09 -4.76
C ALA A 105 16.24 4.42 -4.55
N LEU A 106 16.42 3.20 -5.06
CA LEU A 106 17.69 2.49 -5.06
C LEU A 106 18.43 2.66 -6.39
N PRO A 107 19.77 2.57 -6.40
CA PRO A 107 20.52 2.29 -7.62
C PRO A 107 19.99 0.98 -8.25
N GLY A 108 19.52 1.03 -9.51
CA GLY A 108 19.04 -0.17 -10.21
C GLY A 108 17.53 -0.40 -10.24
N ALA A 109 16.72 0.66 -10.39
CA ALA A 109 15.26 0.61 -10.61
C ALA A 109 14.40 0.03 -9.46
N GLY A 110 14.98 -0.23 -8.29
CA GLY A 110 14.27 -0.66 -7.09
C GLY A 110 13.88 0.50 -6.15
N PHE A 111 13.06 0.18 -5.15
CA PHE A 111 12.67 1.13 -4.09
C PHE A 111 12.82 0.52 -2.70
N GLU A 112 13.17 1.34 -1.72
CA GLU A 112 13.11 1.01 -0.30
C GLU A 112 11.97 1.77 0.36
N TYR A 113 11.29 1.11 1.29
CA TYR A 113 10.21 1.66 2.08
C TYR A 113 10.55 1.60 3.56
N ALA A 114 10.60 2.76 4.21
CA ALA A 114 10.77 2.89 5.64
C ALA A 114 9.40 2.69 6.32
N LEU A 115 9.17 1.50 6.88
CA LEU A 115 7.84 1.14 7.41
C LEU A 115 7.34 2.06 8.53
N PRO A 116 8.15 2.53 9.49
CA PRO A 116 7.69 3.50 10.49
C PRO A 116 7.08 4.77 9.88
N HIS A 117 7.60 5.25 8.76
CA HIS A 117 7.08 6.43 8.05
C HIS A 117 5.90 6.09 7.14
N LEU A 118 5.93 4.93 6.49
CA LEU A 118 4.87 4.47 5.60
C LEU A 118 3.60 4.07 6.36
N MET A 119 3.77 3.46 7.53
CA MET A 119 2.72 2.90 8.36
C MET A 119 2.89 3.33 9.82
N PRO A 120 2.45 4.53 10.22
CA PRO A 120 2.61 5.01 11.59
C PRO A 120 1.89 4.13 12.65
N ASP A 121 0.85 3.39 12.25
CA ASP A 121 0.12 2.47 13.12
C ASP A 121 0.98 1.22 13.43
N ALA A 122 1.41 1.09 14.68
CA ALA A 122 2.28 -0.01 15.12
C ALA A 122 1.60 -1.38 15.03
N ALA A 123 0.29 -1.46 15.27
CA ALA A 123 -0.43 -2.73 15.22
C ALA A 123 -0.55 -3.22 13.77
N LEU A 124 -0.80 -2.31 12.82
CA LEU A 124 -0.82 -2.66 11.40
C LEU A 124 0.58 -3.00 10.86
N ARG A 125 1.64 -2.32 11.34
CA ARG A 125 3.02 -2.70 11.00
C ARG A 125 3.36 -4.12 11.46
N GLU A 126 3.02 -4.43 12.72
CA GLU A 126 3.27 -5.75 13.29
C GLU A 126 2.49 -6.83 12.51
N ALA A 127 1.22 -6.58 12.19
CA ALA A 127 0.44 -7.48 11.34
C ALA A 127 1.09 -7.70 9.96
N LEU A 128 1.59 -6.64 9.31
CA LEU A 128 2.31 -6.76 8.05
C LEU A 128 3.58 -7.61 8.20
N TRP A 129 4.36 -7.40 9.27
CA TRP A 129 5.56 -8.18 9.53
C TRP A 129 5.29 -9.67 9.71
N GLN A 130 4.25 -10.02 10.47
CA GLN A 130 3.85 -11.42 10.67
C GLN A 130 3.46 -12.10 9.36
N VAL A 131 2.78 -11.37 8.47
CA VAL A 131 2.39 -11.87 7.15
C VAL A 131 3.60 -12.02 6.23
N LEU A 132 4.52 -11.06 6.21
CA LEU A 132 5.76 -11.14 5.41
C LEU A 132 6.68 -12.26 5.90
N ALA A 133 6.83 -12.44 7.21
CA ALA A 133 7.57 -13.55 7.81
C ALA A 133 6.99 -14.91 7.40
N SER A 134 5.66 -15.02 7.39
CA SER A 134 4.96 -16.23 6.96
C SER A 134 5.08 -16.47 5.45
N THR A 135 5.09 -15.39 4.66
CA THR A 135 5.27 -15.45 3.20
C THR A 135 6.70 -15.89 2.86
N ALA A 136 7.71 -15.33 3.52
CA ALA A 136 9.12 -15.69 3.31
C ALA A 136 9.41 -17.17 3.59
N ARG A 137 8.82 -17.73 4.65
CA ARG A 137 8.96 -19.17 4.97
C ARG A 137 8.34 -20.09 3.91
N ARG A 138 7.27 -19.66 3.24
CA ARG A 138 6.49 -20.50 2.29
C ARG A 138 6.81 -20.22 0.82
N GLY A 139 7.28 -19.01 0.52
CA GLY A 139 7.56 -18.52 -0.83
C GLY A 139 8.83 -17.66 -0.83
N PRO A 140 10.01 -18.23 -0.51
CA PRO A 140 11.27 -17.49 -0.38
C PRO A 140 11.73 -16.82 -1.68
N ARG A 141 11.17 -17.20 -2.84
CA ARG A 141 11.44 -16.54 -4.14
C ARG A 141 10.67 -15.22 -4.32
N LEU A 142 9.66 -14.98 -3.50
CA LEU A 142 8.79 -13.81 -3.59
C LEU A 142 9.03 -12.82 -2.47
N CYS A 143 9.41 -13.34 -1.30
CA CYS A 143 9.70 -12.56 -0.11
C CYS A 143 10.91 -13.19 0.59
N THR A 144 11.96 -12.40 0.82
CA THR A 144 13.21 -12.88 1.42
C THR A 144 13.56 -12.00 2.61
N PRO A 145 13.93 -12.56 3.77
CA PRO A 145 14.47 -11.75 4.86
C PRO A 145 15.74 -11.03 4.41
N VAL A 146 15.90 -9.78 4.85
CA VAL A 146 17.12 -8.97 4.73
C VAL A 146 17.42 -8.35 6.09
N ASP A 147 18.63 -7.82 6.29
CA ASP A 147 19.16 -7.39 7.61
C ASP A 147 18.14 -6.75 8.56
N ALA A 148 17.40 -5.74 8.08
CA ALA A 148 16.42 -4.98 8.86
C ALA A 148 14.99 -5.07 8.28
N GLY A 149 14.63 -6.15 7.59
CA GLY A 149 13.27 -6.31 7.08
C GLY A 149 13.13 -7.38 6.00
N TYR A 150 12.39 -7.06 4.94
CA TYR A 150 12.07 -8.02 3.87
C TYR A 150 12.23 -7.41 2.48
N ALA A 151 12.85 -8.18 1.60
CA ALA A 151 12.86 -7.94 0.17
C ALA A 151 11.66 -8.62 -0.48
N VAL A 152 10.95 -7.90 -1.36
CA VAL A 152 9.88 -8.46 -2.18
C VAL A 152 10.34 -8.47 -3.63
N ALA A 153 10.29 -9.64 -4.25
CA ALA A 153 10.79 -9.85 -5.61
C ALA A 153 9.85 -9.28 -6.67
N GLN A 154 10.39 -8.93 -7.84
CA GLN A 154 9.60 -8.53 -9.00
C GLN A 154 8.89 -9.74 -9.59
N HIS A 155 7.57 -9.85 -9.32
CA HIS A 155 6.76 -10.96 -9.78
C HIS A 155 5.31 -10.52 -9.97
N ALA A 156 4.58 -11.15 -10.91
CA ALA A 156 3.17 -10.83 -11.15
C ALA A 156 2.30 -10.99 -9.89
N ALA A 157 2.62 -11.99 -9.05
CA ALA A 157 1.94 -12.22 -7.77
C ALA A 157 2.20 -11.14 -6.71
N THR A 158 3.34 -10.46 -6.74
CA THR A 158 3.74 -9.40 -5.80
C THR A 158 3.36 -8.00 -6.28
N ALA A 159 3.06 -7.84 -7.58
CA ALA A 159 2.68 -6.56 -8.18
C ALA A 159 1.54 -5.81 -7.42
N PRO A 160 0.46 -6.46 -6.97
CA PRO A 160 -0.58 -5.77 -6.18
C PRO A 160 -0.05 -5.14 -4.89
N LEU A 161 0.86 -5.84 -4.18
CA LEU A 161 1.51 -5.32 -2.98
C LEU A 161 2.44 -4.14 -3.33
N CYS A 162 3.24 -4.24 -4.39
CA CYS A 162 4.09 -3.15 -4.86
C CYS A 162 3.28 -1.89 -5.24
N VAL A 163 2.12 -2.06 -5.89
CA VAL A 163 1.22 -0.95 -6.22
C VAL A 163 0.64 -0.33 -4.94
N ALA A 164 0.26 -1.14 -3.96
CA ALA A 164 -0.24 -0.64 -2.68
C ALA A 164 0.85 0.15 -1.93
N LEU A 165 2.10 -0.36 -1.92
CA LEU A 165 3.27 0.33 -1.36
C LEU A 165 3.50 1.69 -2.02
N TRP A 166 3.50 1.73 -3.35
CA TRP A 166 3.67 2.98 -4.10
C TRP A 166 2.55 3.99 -3.80
N ARG A 167 1.29 3.54 -3.73
CA ARG A 167 0.15 4.43 -3.41
C ARG A 167 0.26 4.98 -1.99
N ALA A 168 0.57 4.12 -1.02
CA ALA A 168 0.74 4.52 0.37
C ALA A 168 1.91 5.51 0.52
N SER A 169 3.06 5.26 -0.13
CA SER A 169 4.20 6.16 -0.05
C SER A 169 3.91 7.51 -0.70
N SER A 170 3.28 7.53 -1.89
CA SER A 170 2.88 8.78 -2.53
C SER A 170 1.96 9.62 -1.64
N TRP A 171 1.04 8.97 -0.92
CA TRP A 171 0.22 9.64 0.08
C TRP A 171 1.05 10.15 1.26
N MET A 172 1.90 9.33 1.86
CA MET A 172 2.68 9.69 3.05
C MET A 172 3.73 10.78 2.79
N ASP A 173 4.44 10.67 1.66
CA ASP A 173 5.52 11.58 1.29
C ASP A 173 5.01 12.96 0.85
N SER A 174 3.78 13.05 0.32
CA SER A 174 3.17 14.33 -0.08
C SER A 174 3.00 15.34 1.06
N ARG A 175 3.17 14.92 2.33
CA ARG A 175 3.19 15.82 3.49
C ARG A 175 4.50 16.61 3.61
N ASN A 176 5.61 16.05 3.13
CA ASN A 176 6.97 16.51 3.44
C ASN A 176 7.63 17.30 2.29
N GLU A 177 6.90 17.54 1.20
CA GLU A 177 7.27 18.40 0.07
C GLU A 177 6.55 19.76 0.11
#